data_AF-A0A673FV62-F1
#
_entry.id   AF-A0A673FV62-F1
#
_cell.length_a   1.000
_cell.length_b   1.000
_cell.length_c   1.000
_cell.angle_alpha   90.00
_cell.angle_beta   90.00
_cell.angle_gamma   90.00
#
_symmetry.space_group_name_H-M   'P 1'
#
loop_
_entity.id
_entity.type
_entity.pdbx_description
1 polymer ?
#
loop_
_entity_poly.entity_id
_entity_poly.type
_entity_poly.pdbx_seq_one_letter_code
_entity_poly.pdbx_strand_id
1 'polypeptide(L)'
;MTTTRPIPPAVFYPFGAGDIENDRSDDGSSSVIYLLHHFIFFGQTYSQIYVNNNGHLTFNGPFHSYTPYQFPGYGEIDLIAPFWTDIDNEGNGVISYRQYTSGSVLTEATQDINQYFPELSFSATWVFVATWDRVAYFPLSGTETSFQVVLISDDLEDYLNKMLKVFYHNLSQAGYDTINSRYHFSIPGSFSNNITNLTYSSNVNVPGRWAFRTDHGSRGCQFNGNVFAILLKCFYLFP
;
A
#
# COMPACT_ATOMS: atom_id res chain seq x y z
N MET A 1 35.31 -2.12 20.05
CA MET A 1 34.80 -2.73 18.81
C MET A 1 33.65 -1.86 18.32
N THR A 2 33.74 -1.29 17.13
CA THR A 2 32.65 -0.48 16.56
C THR A 2 31.63 -1.40 15.89
N THR A 3 30.51 -1.65 16.55
CA THR A 3 29.36 -2.33 15.95
C THR A 3 28.69 -1.38 14.96
N THR A 4 29.10 -1.46 13.69
CA THR A 4 28.39 -0.83 12.57
C THR A 4 27.00 -1.44 12.48
N ARG A 5 26.00 -0.80 13.12
CA ARG A 5 24.59 -1.17 13.00
C ARG A 5 24.27 -1.19 11.49
N PRO A 6 23.72 -2.28 10.93
CA PRO A 6 23.42 -2.32 9.50
C PRO A 6 22.50 -1.16 9.17
N ILE A 7 22.83 -0.44 8.09
CA ILE A 7 21.97 0.60 7.53
C ILE A 7 20.70 -0.13 7.05
N PRO A 8 19.49 0.26 7.49
CA PRO A 8 18.27 -0.34 6.97
C PRO A 8 18.23 -0.21 5.44
N PRO A 9 17.81 -1.24 4.69
CA PRO A 9 17.58 -1.10 3.25
C PRO A 9 16.56 0.02 2.97
N ALA A 10 16.62 0.59 1.77
CA ALA A 10 15.86 1.78 1.38
C ALA A 10 14.40 1.70 1.87
N VAL A 11 14.05 2.65 2.74
CA VAL A 11 12.84 2.62 3.57
C VAL A 11 11.57 2.57 2.72
N PHE A 12 11.48 3.49 1.75
CA PHE A 12 10.51 3.54 0.67
C PHE A 12 11.14 3.10 -0.66
N TYR A 13 10.32 2.71 -1.65
CA TYR A 13 10.71 2.79 -3.07
C TYR A 13 10.93 4.26 -3.47
N PRO A 14 11.76 4.54 -4.49
CA PRO A 14 11.95 5.90 -5.01
C PRO A 14 10.62 6.62 -5.31
N PHE A 15 10.54 7.90 -4.93
CA PHE A 15 9.40 8.78 -5.16
C PHE A 15 9.87 10.24 -5.31
N GLY A 16 8.95 11.14 -5.67
CA GLY A 16 9.19 12.57 -5.85
C GLY A 16 9.50 12.94 -7.31
N ALA A 17 10.77 13.12 -7.64
CA ALA A 17 11.16 13.75 -8.92
C ALA A 17 10.74 12.94 -10.16
N GLY A 18 9.71 13.43 -10.85
CA GLY A 18 9.12 12.81 -12.05
C GLY A 18 7.97 11.84 -11.75
N ASP A 19 7.42 11.87 -10.54
CA ASP A 19 6.10 11.32 -10.21
C ASP A 19 4.99 12.28 -10.69
N ILE A 20 3.74 11.83 -10.63
CA ILE A 20 2.55 12.67 -10.80
C ILE A 20 2.01 12.98 -9.39
N GLU A 21 1.75 14.24 -9.09
CA GLU A 21 1.15 14.67 -7.81
C GLU A 21 -0.38 14.75 -7.93
N ASN A 22 -1.09 14.40 -6.85
CA ASN A 22 -2.49 14.74 -6.66
C ASN A 22 -2.64 16.24 -6.37
N ASP A 23 -3.82 16.79 -6.66
CA ASP A 23 -4.19 18.13 -6.21
C ASP A 23 -4.17 18.25 -4.68
N ARG A 24 -3.88 19.46 -4.20
CA ARG A 24 -4.02 19.83 -2.79
C ARG A 24 -5.50 20.06 -2.46
N SER A 25 -6.06 19.19 -1.63
CA SER A 25 -7.46 19.16 -1.23
C SER A 25 -7.65 18.15 -0.10
N ASP A 26 -8.44 18.52 0.90
CA ASP A 26 -8.84 17.70 2.07
C ASP A 26 -9.43 16.33 1.63
N ASP A 27 -10.69 16.27 1.20
CA ASP A 27 -11.34 15.08 0.62
C ASP A 27 -10.92 14.75 -0.84
N GLY A 28 -9.67 15.10 -1.21
CA GLY A 28 -9.14 15.02 -2.56
C GLY A 28 -8.96 13.59 -3.09
N SER A 29 -8.84 13.47 -4.41
CA SER A 29 -8.52 12.21 -5.09
C SER A 29 -7.86 12.48 -6.43
N SER A 30 -7.04 11.53 -6.90
CA SER A 30 -6.51 11.55 -8.26
C SER A 30 -7.64 11.53 -9.30
N SER A 31 -7.35 12.01 -10.51
CA SER A 31 -8.08 11.61 -11.71
C SER A 31 -7.91 10.10 -11.98
N VAL A 32 -8.55 9.55 -13.01
CA VAL A 32 -8.40 8.14 -13.36
C VAL A 32 -6.97 7.85 -13.83
N ILE A 33 -6.28 6.93 -13.16
CA ILE A 33 -4.92 6.51 -13.50
C ILE A 33 -5.02 5.20 -14.27
N TYR A 34 -4.84 5.24 -15.58
CA TYR A 34 -4.75 4.03 -16.39
C TYR A 34 -3.45 3.27 -16.07
N LEU A 35 -3.57 1.96 -15.84
CA LEU A 35 -2.46 1.09 -15.49
C LEU A 35 -1.77 0.59 -16.77
N LEU A 36 -0.44 0.63 -16.80
CA LEU A 36 0.37 0.17 -17.94
C LEU A 36 0.33 -1.36 -18.11
N HIS A 37 0.16 -2.09 -17.00
CA HIS A 37 -0.12 -3.52 -16.95
C HIS A 37 -1.40 -3.72 -16.11
N HIS A 38 -2.17 -4.77 -16.38
CA HIS A 38 -3.36 -5.06 -15.57
C HIS A 38 -2.96 -5.45 -14.14
N PHE A 39 -3.67 -4.90 -13.15
CA PHE A 39 -3.50 -5.28 -11.76
C PHE A 39 -4.61 -6.25 -11.32
N ILE A 40 -4.24 -7.39 -10.73
CA ILE A 40 -5.21 -8.41 -10.30
C ILE A 40 -5.41 -8.36 -8.78
N PHE A 41 -6.66 -8.16 -8.38
CA PHE A 41 -7.10 -8.08 -6.99
C PHE A 41 -8.21 -9.09 -6.75
N PHE A 42 -7.92 -10.17 -6.02
CA PHE A 42 -8.93 -11.16 -5.59
C PHE A 42 -9.85 -11.74 -6.68
N GLY A 43 -9.30 -12.01 -7.86
CA GLY A 43 -10.05 -12.52 -9.02
C GLY A 43 -10.69 -11.44 -9.89
N GLN A 44 -10.51 -10.16 -9.55
CA GLN A 44 -10.91 -9.00 -10.35
C GLN A 44 -9.68 -8.40 -11.04
N THR A 45 -9.73 -8.28 -12.37
CA THR A 45 -8.66 -7.67 -13.18
C THR A 45 -8.98 -6.20 -13.43
N TYR A 46 -8.05 -5.32 -13.06
CA TYR A 46 -8.21 -3.87 -13.16
C TYR A 46 -7.22 -3.24 -14.14
N SER A 47 -7.71 -2.32 -14.96
CA SER A 47 -6.96 -1.51 -15.94
C SER A 47 -6.79 -0.04 -15.51
N GLN A 48 -7.34 0.33 -14.35
CA GLN A 48 -7.34 1.69 -13.81
C GLN A 48 -7.29 1.67 -12.28
N ILE A 49 -6.83 2.77 -11.68
CA ILE A 49 -6.83 2.99 -10.23
C ILE A 49 -7.02 4.47 -9.91
N TYR A 50 -7.37 4.76 -8.66
CA TYR A 50 -7.45 6.09 -8.08
C TYR A 50 -6.66 6.12 -6.76
N VAL A 51 -5.84 7.15 -6.56
CA VAL A 51 -5.13 7.45 -5.31
C VAL A 51 -5.92 8.51 -4.56
N ASN A 52 -6.50 8.17 -3.40
CA ASN A 52 -7.27 9.12 -2.61
C ASN A 52 -6.38 9.86 -1.58
N ASN A 53 -6.67 11.13 -1.29
CA ASN A 53 -5.85 11.92 -0.39
C ASN A 53 -5.89 11.36 1.05
N ASN A 54 -7.03 10.82 1.48
CA ASN A 54 -7.24 10.14 2.77
C ASN A 54 -6.52 8.79 2.95
N GLY A 55 -5.60 8.39 2.05
CA GLY A 55 -4.69 7.25 2.32
C GLY A 55 -5.19 5.87 1.88
N HIS A 56 -6.03 5.82 0.84
CA HIS A 56 -6.50 4.58 0.22
C HIS A 56 -6.46 4.60 -1.31
N LEU A 57 -6.47 3.41 -1.91
CA LEU A 57 -6.63 3.16 -3.33
C LEU A 57 -7.99 2.52 -3.61
N THR A 58 -8.59 2.88 -4.74
CA THR A 58 -9.84 2.31 -5.25
C THR A 58 -9.75 2.13 -6.77
N PHE A 59 -10.57 1.24 -7.34
CA PHE A 59 -10.45 0.84 -8.76
C PHE A 59 -11.62 1.30 -9.65
N ASN A 60 -12.85 1.32 -9.13
CA ASN A 60 -14.06 1.60 -9.94
C ASN A 60 -14.39 3.10 -10.07
N GLY A 61 -13.79 3.95 -9.23
CA GLY A 61 -14.05 5.38 -9.12
C GLY A 61 -13.40 5.93 -7.85
N PRO A 62 -13.29 7.26 -7.67
CA PRO A 62 -12.81 7.85 -6.43
C PRO A 62 -13.80 7.64 -5.29
N PHE A 63 -13.30 7.54 -4.05
CA PHE A 63 -14.11 7.31 -2.86
C PHE A 63 -13.77 8.35 -1.77
N HIS A 64 -14.61 9.38 -1.67
CA HIS A 64 -14.44 10.57 -0.83
C HIS A 64 -14.98 10.36 0.60
N SER A 65 -14.45 9.38 1.32
CA SER A 65 -14.76 9.17 2.73
C SER A 65 -13.49 9.32 3.55
N TYR A 66 -13.33 10.45 4.23
CA TYR A 66 -12.28 10.70 5.23
C TYR A 66 -12.40 9.79 6.46
N THR A 67 -13.63 9.49 6.89
CA THR A 67 -13.89 8.57 8.01
C THR A 67 -13.73 7.10 7.57
N PRO A 68 -12.81 6.33 8.19
CA PRO A 68 -12.65 4.91 7.88
C PRO A 68 -13.69 4.02 8.56
N TYR A 69 -13.89 2.82 8.03
CA TYR A 69 -14.61 1.72 8.69
C TYR A 69 -13.68 0.57 9.05
N GLN A 70 -14.04 -0.20 10.09
CA GLN A 70 -13.28 -1.39 10.47
C GLN A 70 -13.46 -2.49 9.42
N PHE A 71 -12.38 -3.09 8.91
CA PHE A 71 -12.49 -4.28 8.04
C PHE A 71 -12.78 -5.54 8.89
N PRO A 72 -13.72 -6.44 8.51
CA PRO A 72 -14.62 -6.35 7.34
C PRO A 72 -15.75 -5.33 7.52
N GLY A 73 -15.91 -4.43 6.54
CA GLY A 73 -17.00 -3.45 6.50
C GLY A 73 -18.21 -3.86 5.66
N TYR A 74 -18.10 -4.95 4.89
CA TYR A 74 -19.13 -5.49 3.99
C TYR A 74 -19.63 -4.51 2.92
N GLY A 75 -18.76 -3.58 2.47
CA GLY A 75 -19.09 -2.53 1.49
C GLY A 75 -19.15 -3.00 0.04
N GLU A 76 -19.48 -2.08 -0.87
CA GLU A 76 -19.65 -2.31 -2.32
C GLU A 76 -18.42 -1.91 -3.16
N ILE A 77 -17.25 -1.71 -2.53
CA ILE A 77 -16.01 -1.30 -3.20
C ILE A 77 -14.85 -2.25 -2.89
N ASP A 78 -13.93 -2.40 -3.86
CA ASP A 78 -12.62 -3.00 -3.66
C ASP A 78 -11.62 -1.90 -3.25
N LEU A 79 -11.02 -2.06 -2.08
CA LEU A 79 -10.29 -1.01 -1.35
C LEU A 79 -8.96 -1.54 -0.81
N ILE A 80 -7.86 -0.80 -1.07
CA ILE A 80 -6.55 -1.02 -0.43
C ILE A 80 -6.22 0.20 0.40
N ALA A 81 -5.96 0.02 1.69
CA ALA A 81 -5.62 1.08 2.62
C ALA A 81 -4.19 0.87 3.16
N PRO A 82 -3.16 1.55 2.63
CA PRO A 82 -1.90 1.72 3.35
C PRO A 82 -2.13 2.22 4.78
N PHE A 83 -2.91 3.31 4.86
CA PHE A 83 -3.24 4.00 6.08
C PHE A 83 -4.40 4.97 5.80
N TRP A 84 -5.62 4.44 5.76
CA TRP A 84 -6.83 5.24 5.55
C TRP A 84 -7.17 6.02 6.82
N THR A 85 -7.22 7.35 6.71
CA THR A 85 -7.57 8.29 7.78
C THR A 85 -7.95 9.65 7.20
N ASP A 86 -8.45 10.55 8.03
CA ASP A 86 -8.67 11.97 7.76
C ASP A 86 -7.33 12.69 7.45
N ILE A 87 -7.07 13.10 6.20
CA ILE A 87 -5.78 13.68 5.74
C ILE A 87 -5.97 15.01 4.99
N ASP A 88 -5.37 16.06 5.52
CA ASP A 88 -5.26 17.38 4.88
C ASP A 88 -3.87 17.51 4.20
N ASN A 89 -3.86 17.76 2.89
CA ASN A 89 -2.65 18.14 2.15
C ASN A 89 -2.70 19.57 1.55
N GLU A 90 -3.68 20.39 1.93
CA GLU A 90 -3.71 21.82 1.58
C GLU A 90 -2.56 22.57 2.27
N GLY A 91 -2.35 22.30 3.56
CA GLY A 91 -1.32 22.96 4.38
C GLY A 91 0.11 22.46 4.16
N ASN A 92 0.34 21.14 4.15
CA ASN A 92 1.67 20.54 4.01
C ASN A 92 1.65 19.12 3.39
N GLY A 93 2.83 18.58 3.12
CA GLY A 93 3.02 17.28 2.49
C GLY A 93 2.79 17.25 0.98
N VAL A 94 2.99 16.08 0.37
CA VAL A 94 2.76 15.78 -1.06
C VAL A 94 2.17 14.38 -1.17
N ILE A 95 1.27 14.18 -2.12
CA ILE A 95 0.69 12.87 -2.44
C ILE A 95 1.03 12.59 -3.91
N SER A 96 1.97 11.68 -4.17
CA SER A 96 2.49 11.39 -5.50
C SER A 96 2.33 9.94 -5.90
N TYR A 97 2.30 9.66 -7.20
CA TYR A 97 2.30 8.30 -7.73
C TYR A 97 3.04 8.17 -9.06
N ARG A 98 3.51 6.95 -9.35
CA ARG A 98 4.30 6.64 -10.54
C ARG A 98 4.21 5.17 -10.92
N GLN A 99 4.36 4.91 -12.22
CA GLN A 99 4.48 3.56 -12.76
C GLN A 99 5.86 3.35 -13.38
N TYR A 100 6.38 2.13 -13.24
CA TYR A 100 7.66 1.69 -13.77
C TYR A 100 7.48 0.37 -14.51
N THR A 101 8.04 0.28 -15.71
CA THR A 101 8.18 -0.97 -16.51
C THR A 101 9.64 -1.26 -16.89
N SER A 102 10.58 -0.52 -16.29
CA SER A 102 12.02 -0.67 -16.49
C SER A 102 12.82 0.02 -15.37
N GLY A 103 14.12 -0.25 -15.32
CA GLY A 103 15.05 0.36 -14.36
C GLY A 103 15.15 -0.38 -13.02
N SER A 104 15.94 0.18 -12.09
CA SER A 104 16.31 -0.48 -10.83
C SER A 104 15.14 -0.75 -9.88
N VAL A 105 14.01 -0.06 -10.04
CA VAL A 105 12.79 -0.29 -9.25
C VAL A 105 12.24 -1.71 -9.46
N LEU A 106 12.26 -2.23 -10.69
CA LEU A 106 11.88 -3.62 -10.96
C LEU A 106 12.88 -4.61 -10.35
N THR A 107 14.17 -4.23 -10.29
CA THR A 107 15.21 -5.05 -9.64
C THR A 107 15.04 -5.10 -8.13
N GLU A 108 14.74 -3.98 -7.47
CA GLU A 108 14.40 -3.94 -6.04
C GLU A 108 13.11 -4.74 -5.77
N ALA A 109 12.07 -4.58 -6.60
CA ALA A 109 10.81 -5.33 -6.47
C ALA A 109 11.00 -6.84 -6.63
N THR A 110 11.82 -7.26 -7.60
CA THR A 110 12.19 -8.66 -7.79
C THR A 110 12.96 -9.21 -6.58
N GLN A 111 13.86 -8.42 -5.98
CA GLN A 111 14.63 -8.83 -4.80
C GLN A 111 13.75 -8.89 -3.53
N ASP A 112 12.93 -7.87 -3.28
CA ASP A 112 11.94 -7.82 -2.19
C ASP A 112 11.06 -9.08 -2.24
N ILE A 113 10.36 -9.33 -3.35
CA ILE A 113 9.37 -10.41 -3.42
C ILE A 113 10.02 -11.80 -3.36
N ASN A 114 11.19 -12.03 -3.97
CA ASN A 114 11.90 -13.32 -3.82
C ASN A 114 12.54 -13.49 -2.43
N GLN A 115 12.83 -12.42 -1.70
CA GLN A 115 13.26 -12.52 -0.29
C GLN A 115 12.07 -12.87 0.63
N TYR A 116 10.90 -12.31 0.36
CA TYR A 116 9.70 -12.46 1.19
C TYR A 116 8.94 -13.76 0.91
N PHE A 117 9.02 -14.25 -0.32
CA PHE A 117 8.34 -15.44 -0.81
C PHE A 117 9.28 -16.26 -1.72
N PRO A 118 10.34 -16.88 -1.16
CA PRO A 118 11.38 -17.57 -1.95
C PRO A 118 10.86 -18.76 -2.76
N GLU A 119 9.66 -19.25 -2.48
CA GLU A 119 8.96 -20.27 -3.26
C GLU A 119 8.49 -19.80 -4.65
N LEU A 120 8.47 -18.49 -4.89
CA LEU A 120 7.73 -17.89 -6.00
C LEU A 120 8.48 -17.77 -7.33
N SER A 121 9.81 -17.71 -7.32
CA SER A 121 10.64 -17.50 -8.53
C SER A 121 10.22 -16.28 -9.38
N PHE A 122 9.89 -15.19 -8.70
CA PHE A 122 9.25 -14.00 -9.27
C PHE A 122 10.22 -13.12 -10.10
N SER A 123 9.69 -12.34 -11.04
CA SER A 123 10.45 -11.31 -11.77
C SER A 123 9.56 -10.13 -12.12
N ALA A 124 9.68 -9.03 -11.38
CA ALA A 124 8.82 -7.85 -11.57
C ALA A 124 9.00 -7.23 -12.97
N THR A 125 7.90 -7.07 -13.69
CA THR A 125 7.83 -6.41 -15.00
C THR A 125 7.09 -5.07 -14.93
N TRP A 126 6.25 -4.89 -13.91
CA TRP A 126 5.58 -3.62 -13.63
C TRP A 126 5.54 -3.33 -12.12
N VAL A 127 5.69 -2.05 -11.78
CA VAL A 127 5.59 -1.52 -10.42
C VAL A 127 4.82 -0.21 -10.44
N PHE A 128 3.73 -0.12 -9.68
CA PHE A 128 3.07 1.14 -9.33
C PHE A 128 3.48 1.53 -7.91
N VAL A 129 3.94 2.76 -7.70
CA VAL A 129 4.21 3.36 -6.39
C VAL A 129 3.22 4.50 -6.19
N ALA A 130 2.56 4.59 -5.03
CA ALA A 130 1.95 5.82 -4.56
C ALA A 130 2.42 6.12 -3.12
N THR A 131 2.78 7.37 -2.88
CA THR A 131 3.41 7.84 -1.64
C THR A 131 2.68 9.07 -1.14
N TRP A 132 2.28 9.05 0.13
CA TRP A 132 1.88 10.22 0.90
C TRP A 132 3.11 10.58 1.73
N ASP A 133 3.76 11.71 1.47
CA ASP A 133 4.94 12.16 2.23
C ASP A 133 4.63 13.44 2.99
N ARG A 134 4.88 13.42 4.31
CA ARG A 134 4.70 14.54 5.24
C ARG A 134 3.31 15.20 5.20
N VAL A 135 2.28 14.41 4.91
CA VAL A 135 0.89 14.89 4.91
C VAL A 135 0.41 15.12 6.34
N ALA A 136 -0.52 16.05 6.54
CA ALA A 136 -1.12 16.33 7.83
C ALA A 136 -2.39 15.50 8.06
N TYR A 137 -2.74 15.28 9.32
CA TYR A 137 -4.08 14.85 9.70
C TYR A 137 -5.02 16.05 9.72
N PHE A 138 -6.25 15.93 9.24
CA PHE A 138 -7.25 16.97 9.48
C PHE A 138 -7.70 16.96 10.97
N PRO A 139 -7.96 18.12 11.62
CA PRO A 139 -7.64 19.51 11.24
C PRO A 139 -6.29 19.99 11.83
N LEU A 140 -5.33 19.08 12.00
CA LEU A 140 -4.06 19.27 12.69
C LEU A 140 -2.92 19.66 11.71
N SER A 141 -3.03 20.86 11.14
CA SER A 141 -2.00 21.44 10.27
C SER A 141 -0.60 21.42 10.90
N GLY A 142 0.43 21.16 10.07
CA GLY A 142 1.81 21.02 10.52
C GLY A 142 2.14 19.70 11.21
N THR A 143 1.22 18.73 11.24
CA THR A 143 1.58 17.33 11.47
C THR A 143 2.20 16.74 10.21
N GLU A 144 3.15 15.80 10.38
CA GLU A 144 3.76 15.06 9.27
C GLU A 144 3.61 13.55 9.51
N THR A 145 3.04 12.83 8.56
CA THR A 145 3.11 11.36 8.44
C THR A 145 3.51 10.99 7.02
N SER A 146 4.25 9.87 6.85
CA SER A 146 4.66 9.37 5.54
C SER A 146 4.36 7.88 5.38
N PHE A 147 3.78 7.49 4.25
CA PHE A 147 3.46 6.10 3.93
C PHE A 147 3.33 5.85 2.43
N GLN A 148 3.48 4.59 2.03
CA GLN A 148 3.61 4.20 0.63
C GLN A 148 2.94 2.84 0.36
N VAL A 149 2.27 2.78 -0.78
CA VAL A 149 1.75 1.55 -1.38
C VAL A 149 2.46 1.26 -2.69
N VAL A 150 2.85 0.01 -2.87
CA VAL A 150 3.58 -0.43 -4.06
C VAL A 150 2.90 -1.67 -4.63
N LEU A 151 2.18 -1.53 -5.74
CA LEU A 151 1.63 -2.66 -6.50
C LEU A 151 2.74 -3.18 -7.43
N ILE A 152 2.86 -4.49 -7.60
CA ILE A 152 3.95 -5.14 -8.32
C ILE A 152 3.37 -6.33 -9.12
N SER A 153 3.73 -6.48 -10.39
CA SER A 153 3.38 -7.69 -11.15
C SER A 153 4.57 -8.24 -11.93
N ASP A 154 4.50 -9.51 -12.29
CA ASP A 154 5.19 -10.01 -13.49
C ASP A 154 4.21 -9.99 -14.68
N ASP A 155 4.59 -10.62 -15.81
CA ASP A 155 3.80 -10.64 -17.05
C ASP A 155 2.87 -11.87 -17.16
N LEU A 156 2.57 -12.57 -16.06
CA LEU A 156 1.72 -13.77 -16.05
C LEU A 156 0.32 -13.45 -15.52
N GLU A 157 -0.74 -13.78 -16.26
CA GLU A 157 -2.11 -13.31 -16.00
C GLU A 157 -2.83 -13.91 -14.75
N ASP A 158 -2.16 -14.58 -13.78
CA ASP A 158 -2.82 -15.28 -12.64
C ASP A 158 -1.95 -15.49 -11.33
N TYR A 159 -2.58 -15.45 -10.12
CA TYR A 159 -2.15 -15.85 -8.71
C TYR A 159 -1.15 -14.90 -7.91
N LEU A 160 -0.82 -14.79 -6.58
CA LEU A 160 -1.17 -15.38 -5.26
C LEU A 160 -0.91 -14.53 -3.93
N ASN A 161 -0.94 -13.17 -3.80
CA ASN A 161 -0.40 -12.36 -2.62
C ASN A 161 -1.41 -11.28 -1.89
N LYS A 162 -1.87 -10.72 -0.64
CA LYS A 162 -2.09 -10.44 0.95
C LYS A 162 -1.08 -9.98 2.09
N MET A 163 -0.74 -8.79 2.68
CA MET A 163 -1.09 -7.37 3.11
C MET A 163 -1.99 -7.06 4.33
N LEU A 164 -1.68 -6.18 5.34
CA LEU A 164 -0.43 -5.63 5.99
C LEU A 164 -0.24 -3.99 6.00
N LYS A 165 0.38 -3.21 6.99
CA LYS A 165 -0.14 -1.93 7.75
C LYS A 165 0.73 -0.64 8.14
N VAL A 166 0.15 0.51 8.67
CA VAL A 166 0.75 1.54 9.65
C VAL A 166 -0.20 2.42 10.56
N PHE A 167 0.39 3.30 11.43
CA PHE A 167 -0.11 4.31 12.45
C PHE A 167 -0.40 5.73 11.87
N TYR A 168 -1.14 6.69 12.48
CA TYR A 168 -1.80 6.85 13.82
C TYR A 168 -3.04 7.81 13.82
N HIS A 169 -4.28 7.31 13.92
CA HIS A 169 -5.45 8.06 14.45
C HIS A 169 -6.50 7.06 14.98
N ASN A 170 -7.39 7.45 15.92
CA ASN A 170 -8.25 6.47 16.64
C ASN A 170 -9.29 5.72 15.78
N LEU A 171 -9.50 6.13 14.52
CA LEU A 171 -10.35 5.45 13.54
C LEU A 171 -9.57 4.93 12.33
N SER A 172 -8.24 5.08 12.27
CA SER A 172 -7.52 4.77 11.03
C SER A 172 -7.53 3.27 10.71
N GLN A 173 -7.87 2.94 9.47
CA GLN A 173 -7.91 1.58 8.98
C GLN A 173 -6.77 1.37 7.96
N ALA A 174 -6.00 0.32 8.16
CA ALA A 174 -5.01 -0.13 7.20
C ALA A 174 -5.29 -1.60 6.90
N GLY A 175 -5.04 -2.06 5.67
CA GLY A 175 -5.48 -3.36 5.20
C GLY A 175 -5.94 -3.36 3.77
N TYR A 176 -6.82 -4.30 3.50
CA TYR A 176 -7.66 -4.28 2.32
C TYR A 176 -9.02 -4.84 2.69
N ASP A 177 -10.03 -4.48 1.90
CA ASP A 177 -11.38 -5.05 1.95
C ASP A 177 -11.91 -5.13 0.52
N THR A 178 -12.53 -6.25 0.15
CA THR A 178 -13.22 -6.39 -1.14
C THR A 178 -14.71 -6.10 -1.00
N ILE A 179 -15.39 -6.02 -2.14
CA ILE A 179 -16.85 -6.11 -2.26
C ILE A 179 -17.40 -7.25 -1.39
N ASN A 180 -18.42 -6.94 -0.58
CA ASN A 180 -19.06 -7.79 0.43
C ASN A 180 -18.09 -8.40 1.47
N SER A 181 -16.90 -7.82 1.64
CA SER A 181 -15.78 -8.36 2.46
C SER A 181 -15.43 -9.83 2.17
N ARG A 182 -15.70 -10.29 0.95
CA ARG A 182 -15.44 -11.66 0.49
C ARG A 182 -13.99 -12.08 0.77
N TYR A 183 -13.06 -11.15 0.60
CA TYR A 183 -11.73 -11.23 1.15
C TYR A 183 -11.40 -9.90 1.84
N HIS A 184 -10.92 -9.98 3.07
CA HIS A 184 -10.57 -8.81 3.87
C HIS A 184 -9.38 -9.12 4.77
N PHE A 185 -8.70 -8.10 5.26
CA PHE A 185 -7.76 -8.23 6.37
C PHE A 185 -7.59 -6.88 7.08
N SER A 186 -8.25 -6.73 8.24
CA SER A 186 -7.85 -5.72 9.21
C SER A 186 -6.63 -6.25 9.96
N ILE A 187 -5.57 -5.47 9.94
CA ILE A 187 -4.26 -5.94 10.35
C ILE A 187 -4.03 -5.63 11.83
N PRO A 188 -3.33 -6.47 12.62
CA PRO A 188 -3.35 -6.41 14.08
C PRO A 188 -3.25 -5.00 14.69
N GLY A 189 -4.27 -4.65 15.48
CA GLY A 189 -4.42 -3.34 16.12
C GLY A 189 -4.95 -2.21 15.23
N SER A 190 -5.50 -2.46 14.03
CA SER A 190 -6.11 -1.35 13.25
C SER A 190 -7.37 -0.88 13.93
N PHE A 191 -7.83 0.34 13.64
CA PHE A 191 -9.10 0.83 14.17
C PHE A 191 -9.15 0.75 15.72
N SER A 192 -8.01 1.05 16.36
CA SER A 192 -7.80 0.85 17.81
C SER A 192 -6.71 1.78 18.34
N ASN A 193 -6.60 1.94 19.66
CA ASN A 193 -5.54 2.74 20.28
C ASN A 193 -4.11 2.18 20.01
N ASN A 194 -3.99 0.91 19.56
CA ASN A 194 -2.76 0.31 19.07
C ASN A 194 -2.58 0.47 17.54
N ILE A 195 -3.18 1.51 16.96
CA ILE A 195 -3.08 1.88 15.55
C ILE A 195 -1.66 2.25 15.14
N THR A 196 -0.79 2.69 16.11
CA THR A 196 2.00 2.99 16.73
C THR A 196 3.16 1.90 16.48
N ASN A 197 3.29 0.85 17.31
CA ASN A 197 3.78 -0.53 17.07
C ASN A 197 3.98 -1.07 15.63
N LEU A 198 3.41 -0.47 14.58
CA LEU A 198 3.41 -1.00 13.21
C LEU A 198 4.56 -0.51 12.34
N THR A 199 5.14 0.63 12.71
CA THR A 199 6.51 0.93 12.32
C THR A 199 7.49 -0.14 12.88
N TYR A 200 7.03 -0.98 13.83
CA TYR A 200 7.83 -2.00 14.53
C TYR A 200 7.38 -3.46 14.32
N SER A 201 6.30 -3.74 13.58
CA SER A 201 5.82 -5.12 13.29
C SER A 201 5.83 -5.42 11.78
N SER A 202 5.62 -6.70 11.41
CA SER A 202 5.75 -7.21 10.02
C SER A 202 5.30 -8.69 9.92
N ASN A 203 5.18 -9.25 8.71
CA ASN A 203 5.33 -10.70 8.45
C ASN A 203 6.61 -11.05 7.67
N VAL A 204 7.29 -10.07 7.07
CA VAL A 204 8.53 -10.22 6.30
C VAL A 204 9.79 -9.98 7.13
N ASN A 205 9.63 -9.81 8.45
CA ASN A 205 10.69 -9.48 9.40
C ASN A 205 11.41 -8.14 9.10
N VAL A 206 10.78 -7.25 8.35
CA VAL A 206 11.25 -5.88 8.09
C VAL A 206 10.26 -4.90 8.76
N PRO A 207 10.63 -4.22 9.85
CA PRO A 207 9.75 -3.28 10.57
C PRO A 207 9.19 -2.19 9.64
N GLY A 208 7.90 -1.89 9.74
CA GLY A 208 7.26 -0.88 8.87
C GLY A 208 7.05 -1.34 7.42
N ARG A 209 7.40 -2.58 7.07
CA ARG A 209 7.18 -3.19 5.76
C ARG A 209 6.35 -4.48 5.85
N TRP A 210 5.41 -4.61 4.93
CA TRP A 210 4.19 -5.39 5.12
C TRP A 210 3.75 -6.00 3.74
N ALA A 211 4.14 -7.26 3.43
CA ALA A 211 3.98 -7.95 2.11
C ALA A 211 2.89 -9.06 2.03
N PHE A 212 2.82 -9.85 0.94
CA PHE A 212 1.56 -10.24 0.27
C PHE A 212 1.30 -11.82 0.04
N ARG A 213 0.14 -12.48 0.42
CA ARG A 213 -0.39 -13.91 0.21
C ARG A 213 -1.95 -14.12 -0.16
N THR A 214 -2.52 -13.81 -1.37
CA THR A 214 -3.97 -13.79 -1.88
C THR A 214 -4.48 -15.00 -2.67
N ASP A 215 -4.30 -14.99 -4.00
CA ASP A 215 -5.30 -14.60 -5.04
C ASP A 215 -6.77 -14.96 -4.78
N HIS A 216 -7.43 -15.56 -5.76
CA HIS A 216 -8.67 -16.28 -5.67
C HIS A 216 -8.46 -17.71 -5.10
N GLY A 217 -7.40 -17.92 -4.30
CA GLY A 217 -7.04 -19.18 -3.67
C GLY A 217 -8.09 -19.69 -2.68
N SER A 218 -8.83 -20.74 -3.04
CA SER A 218 -9.96 -21.29 -2.28
C SER A 218 -9.59 -22.32 -1.19
N ARG A 219 -8.30 -22.52 -0.89
CA ARG A 219 -7.81 -23.48 0.12
C ARG A 219 -6.68 -22.86 0.95
N GLY A 220 -6.66 -23.18 2.24
CA GLY A 220 -5.68 -22.62 3.18
C GLY A 220 -4.26 -23.15 2.97
N CYS A 221 -3.30 -22.23 2.97
CA CYS A 221 -1.88 -22.44 3.29
C CYS A 221 -1.17 -23.68 2.70
N GLN A 222 -1.11 -23.82 1.36
CA GLN A 222 -0.01 -24.55 0.68
C GLN A 222 0.19 -24.08 -0.76
N PHE A 223 1.40 -24.28 -1.31
CA PHE A 223 1.89 -23.70 -2.57
C PHE A 223 1.41 -24.43 -3.84
N ASN A 224 1.45 -23.75 -4.99
CA ASN A 224 2.27 -24.14 -6.17
C ASN A 224 2.16 -23.15 -7.36
N GLY A 225 3.04 -22.14 -7.44
CA GLY A 225 3.45 -21.46 -8.69
C GLY A 225 2.70 -20.19 -9.15
N ASN A 226 3.49 -19.17 -9.49
CA ASN A 226 3.18 -17.94 -10.28
C ASN A 226 2.30 -16.85 -9.60
N VAL A 227 2.49 -15.57 -9.99
CA VAL A 227 2.54 -14.45 -9.01
C VAL A 227 2.28 -13.00 -9.48
N PHE A 228 1.41 -12.31 -8.73
CA PHE A 228 1.35 -10.87 -8.51
C PHE A 228 1.83 -10.53 -7.10
N ALA A 229 2.23 -9.28 -6.83
CA ALA A 229 2.53 -8.80 -5.48
C ALA A 229 2.00 -7.37 -5.20
N ILE A 230 1.86 -7.02 -3.93
CA ILE A 230 1.74 -5.65 -3.44
C ILE A 230 2.64 -5.61 -2.21
N LEU A 231 3.15 -4.45 -1.88
CA LEU A 231 3.96 -4.20 -0.70
C LEU A 231 3.50 -2.89 -0.09
N LEU A 232 3.07 -2.95 1.17
CA LEU A 232 2.86 -1.76 1.98
C LEU A 232 4.15 -1.45 2.74
N LYS A 233 4.67 -0.24 2.52
CA LYS A 233 5.88 0.32 3.15
C LYS A 233 5.45 1.60 3.82
N CYS A 234 5.50 1.70 5.15
CA CYS A 234 4.90 2.84 5.83
C CYS A 234 5.74 3.27 7.05
N PHE A 235 6.09 4.56 7.15
CA PHE A 235 7.21 4.98 7.98
C PHE A 235 7.07 6.42 8.49
N TYR A 236 7.03 6.57 9.81
CA TYR A 236 7.07 7.88 10.44
C TYR A 236 8.43 8.56 10.27
N LEU A 237 8.38 9.79 9.75
CA LEU A 237 9.43 10.80 9.89
C LEU A 237 8.94 11.83 10.92
N PHE A 238 9.41 11.70 12.16
CA PHE A 238 9.39 12.81 13.12
C PHE A 238 10.82 13.34 13.30
N PRO A 239 11.00 14.65 13.59
CA PRO A 239 12.29 15.23 13.98
C PRO A 239 12.72 14.82 15.40
#